data_AF-A0A3M1KXU8-F1
#
_entry.id   AF-A0A3M1KXU8-F1
#
_cell.length_a   1.000
_cell.length_b   1.000
_cell.length_c   1.000
_cell.angle_alpha   90.00
_cell.angle_beta   90.00
_cell.angle_gamma   90.00
#
_symmetry.space_group_name_H-M   'P 1'
#
loop_
_entity.id
_entity.type
_entity.pdbx_description
1 polymer ?
#
loop_
_entity_poly.entity_id
_entity_poly.type
_entity_poly.pdbx_seq_one_letter_code
_entity_poly.pdbx_strand_id
1 'polypeptide(L)'
;MGLIIVYWLLILIMLVGVVGAVVPGLPGSSLILFCIIVWGIITGFKQVGVALITICIVLALSTGVQFLATYWGAKKVGASNWSQTGAIIGLILGFMGLLPALPIGGPILGLLLGLIVGAFAGEFLYRRDLTIGDRTWQASKVSLAVAVSSLIGNVIEGLLAITAVIVFV
;
A
#
# COMPACT_ATOMS: atom_id res chain seq x y z
N MET A 1 12.68 20.51 -26.56
CA MET A 1 12.94 19.06 -26.54
C MET A 1 13.08 18.50 -25.12
N GLY A 2 13.88 19.10 -24.22
CA GLY A 2 14.07 18.58 -22.85
C GLY A 2 12.79 18.40 -22.02
N LEU A 3 11.88 19.38 -22.04
CA LEU A 3 10.62 19.29 -21.25
C LEU A 3 9.69 18.16 -21.68
N ILE A 4 9.63 17.85 -22.98
CA ILE A 4 8.82 16.74 -23.52
C ILE A 4 9.36 15.40 -23.03
N ILE A 5 10.69 15.24 -22.99
CA ILE A 5 11.33 14.01 -22.49
C ILE A 5 11.04 13.82 -21.00
N VAL A 6 11.13 14.89 -20.21
CA VAL A 6 10.82 14.86 -18.76
C VAL A 6 9.35 14.53 -18.53
N TYR A 7 8.43 15.11 -19.30
CA TYR A 7 7.00 14.83 -19.21
C TYR A 7 6.68 13.34 -19.42
N TRP A 8 7.17 12.75 -20.51
CA TRP A 8 6.95 11.33 -20.80
C TRP A 8 7.62 10.41 -19.78
N LEU A 9 8.80 10.78 -19.28
CA LEU A 9 9.46 10.05 -18.20
C LEU A 9 8.61 10.05 -16.92
N LEU A 10 8.04 11.19 -16.54
CA LEU A 10 7.17 11.29 -15.37
C LEU A 10 5.91 10.47 -15.53
N ILE A 11 5.28 10.46 -16.72
CA ILE A 11 4.12 9.60 -17.00
C ILE A 11 4.50 8.12 -16.81
N LEU A 12 5.63 7.67 -17.36
CA LEU A 12 6.11 6.30 -17.18
C LEU A 12 6.30 5.95 -15.70
N ILE A 13 6.89 6.86 -14.92
CA ILE A 13 7.08 6.68 -13.48
C ILE A 13 5.72 6.64 -12.76
N MET A 14 4.77 7.51 -13.14
CA MET A 14 3.42 7.51 -12.55
C MET A 14 2.66 6.22 -12.87
N LEU A 15 2.81 5.64 -14.05
CA LEU A 15 2.22 4.33 -14.38
C LEU A 15 2.79 3.22 -13.47
N VAL A 16 4.08 3.25 -13.17
CA VAL A 16 4.67 2.36 -12.15
C VAL A 16 4.06 2.64 -10.77
N GLY A 17 3.80 3.91 -10.45
CA GLY A 17 3.08 4.30 -9.23
C GLY A 17 1.66 3.75 -9.13
N VAL A 18 0.92 3.70 -10.26
CA VAL A 18 -0.41 3.07 -10.32
C VAL A 18 -0.33 1.59 -10.01
N VAL A 19 0.65 0.88 -10.58
CA VAL A 19 0.89 -0.53 -10.25
C VAL A 19 1.24 -0.68 -8.77
N GLY A 20 2.07 0.21 -8.24
CA GLY A 20 2.42 0.25 -6.81
C GLY A 20 1.22 0.47 -5.89
N ALA A 21 0.23 1.29 -6.28
CA ALA A 21 -0.95 1.59 -5.47
C ALA A 21 -1.88 0.37 -5.27
N VAL A 22 -1.83 -0.60 -6.20
CA VAL A 22 -2.62 -1.84 -6.09
C VAL A 22 -1.94 -2.87 -5.18
N VAL A 23 -0.64 -2.74 -4.94
CA VAL A 23 0.17 -3.70 -4.17
C VAL A 23 0.30 -3.26 -2.71
N PRO A 24 -0.05 -4.13 -1.73
CA PRO A 24 0.05 -3.78 -0.31
C PRO A 24 1.46 -3.38 0.10
N GLY A 25 1.57 -2.25 0.78
CA GLY A 25 2.83 -1.76 1.34
C GLY A 25 3.79 -1.11 0.33
N LEU A 26 3.43 -1.03 -0.96
CA LEU A 26 4.17 -0.19 -1.90
C LEU A 26 3.62 1.24 -1.88
N PRO A 27 4.49 2.27 -1.84
CA PRO A 27 4.08 3.67 -1.79
C PRO A 27 3.69 4.20 -3.19
N GLY A 28 2.58 3.71 -3.75
CA GLY A 28 2.11 4.07 -5.10
C GLY A 28 1.66 5.53 -5.23
N SER A 29 0.71 5.96 -4.39
CA SER A 29 0.25 7.36 -4.36
C SER A 29 1.38 8.36 -4.08
N SER A 30 2.31 8.01 -3.20
CA SER A 30 3.45 8.86 -2.85
C SER A 30 4.40 9.09 -4.03
N LEU A 31 4.60 8.06 -4.85
CA LEU A 31 5.43 8.14 -6.05
C LEU A 31 4.77 9.02 -7.12
N ILE A 32 3.45 8.94 -7.28
CA ILE A 32 2.66 9.80 -8.17
C ILE A 32 2.71 11.26 -7.70
N LEU A 33 2.51 11.50 -6.40
CA LEU A 33 2.65 12.82 -5.77
C LEU A 33 4.01 13.45 -6.06
N PHE A 34 5.08 12.66 -5.90
CA PHE A 34 6.44 13.12 -6.17
C PHE A 34 6.61 13.58 -7.64
N CYS A 35 6.06 12.82 -8.60
CA CYS A 35 6.11 13.19 -10.02
C CYS A 35 5.41 14.52 -10.30
N ILE A 36 4.23 14.73 -9.72
CA ILE A 36 3.45 15.96 -9.88
C ILE A 36 4.21 17.16 -9.31
N ILE A 37 4.81 17.01 -8.12
CA ILE A 37 5.58 18.07 -7.46
C ILE A 37 6.81 18.43 -8.31
N VAL A 38 7.57 17.43 -8.79
CA VAL A 38 8.73 17.65 -9.65
C VAL A 38 8.34 18.39 -10.93
N TRP A 39 7.24 17.98 -11.59
CA TRP A 39 6.73 18.68 -12.77
C TRP A 39 6.35 20.13 -12.47
N GLY A 40 5.67 20.36 -11.35
CA GLY A 40 5.28 21.68 -10.90
C GLY A 40 6.47 22.61 -10.68
N ILE A 41 7.54 22.12 -10.05
CA ILE A 41 8.77 22.88 -9.84
C ILE A 41 9.43 23.23 -11.18
N ILE A 42 9.52 22.28 -12.11
CA ILE A 42 10.17 22.49 -13.43
C ILE A 42 9.39 23.49 -14.29
N THR A 43 8.05 23.45 -14.23
CA THR A 43 7.17 24.34 -15.00
C THR A 43 6.87 25.67 -14.29
N GLY A 44 7.41 25.88 -13.09
CA GLY A 44 7.16 27.06 -12.27
C GLY A 44 5.69 27.19 -11.84
N PHE A 45 4.99 26.07 -11.68
CA PHE A 45 3.57 25.96 -11.35
C PHE A 45 2.60 26.63 -12.32
N LYS A 46 3.08 27.12 -13.48
CA LYS A 46 2.23 27.81 -14.47
C LYS A 46 1.16 26.90 -15.08
N GLN A 47 1.41 25.59 -15.15
CA GLN A 47 0.48 24.57 -15.62
C GLN A 47 -0.17 23.77 -14.48
N VAL A 48 0.18 24.04 -13.22
CA VAL A 48 -0.39 23.35 -12.07
C VAL A 48 -1.69 24.06 -11.68
N GLY A 49 -2.78 23.67 -12.35
CA GLY A 49 -4.11 24.17 -12.05
C GLY A 49 -4.66 23.66 -10.71
N VAL A 50 -5.80 24.23 -10.28
CA VAL A 50 -6.53 23.85 -9.04
C VAL A 50 -6.81 22.34 -8.98
N ALA A 51 -7.01 21.70 -10.14
CA ALA A 51 -7.22 20.25 -10.25
C ALA A 51 -6.03 19.42 -9.73
N LEU A 52 -4.79 19.80 -10.05
CA LEU A 52 -3.59 19.08 -9.60
C LEU A 52 -3.33 19.29 -8.10
N ILE A 53 -3.59 20.49 -7.58
CA ILE A 53 -3.49 20.77 -6.14
C ILE A 53 -4.51 19.91 -5.38
N THR A 54 -5.74 19.87 -5.87
CA THR A 54 -6.81 19.05 -5.28
C THR A 54 -6.42 17.57 -5.27
N ILE A 55 -5.87 17.06 -6.38
CA ILE A 55 -5.46 15.65 -6.46
C ILE A 55 -4.30 15.32 -5.54
N CYS A 56 -3.36 16.26 -5.34
CA CYS A 56 -2.29 16.07 -4.38
C CYS A 56 -2.82 15.92 -2.96
N ILE A 57 -3.80 16.75 -2.58
CA ILE A 57 -4.45 16.65 -1.27
C ILE A 57 -5.20 15.31 -1.15
N VAL A 58 -5.95 14.92 -2.18
CA VAL A 58 -6.70 13.66 -2.19
C VAL A 58 -5.77 12.45 -2.08
N LEU A 59 -4.65 12.42 -2.81
CA LEU A 59 -3.67 11.34 -2.71
C LEU A 59 -3.02 11.28 -1.33
N ALA A 60 -2.67 12.43 -0.74
CA ALA A 60 -2.10 12.48 0.60
C ALA A 60 -3.09 11.97 1.67
N LEU A 61 -4.37 12.34 1.54
CA LEU A 61 -5.44 11.84 2.42
C LEU A 61 -5.71 10.35 2.20
N SER A 62 -5.62 9.88 0.95
CA SER A 62 -5.81 8.46 0.59
C SER A 62 -4.87 7.55 1.37
N THR A 63 -3.58 7.91 1.47
CA THR A 63 -2.60 7.15 2.25
C THR A 63 -3.08 6.97 3.70
N GLY A 64 -3.58 8.05 4.32
CA GLY A 64 -4.13 8.01 5.68
C GLY A 64 -5.37 7.11 5.79
N VAL A 65 -6.29 7.22 4.82
CA VAL A 65 -7.53 6.41 4.76
C VAL A 65 -7.21 4.93 4.62
N GLN A 66 -6.18 4.57 3.86
CA GLN A 66 -5.78 3.18 3.64
C GLN A 66 -5.15 2.53 4.86
N PHE A 67 -4.31 3.27 5.59
CA PHE A 67 -3.81 2.85 6.90
C PHE A 67 -4.97 2.64 7.88
N LEU A 68 -5.92 3.58 7.93
CA LEU A 68 -7.11 3.46 8.78
C LEU A 68 -8.01 2.28 8.38
N ALA A 69 -8.22 2.07 7.08
CA ALA A 69 -9.03 0.98 6.56
C ALA A 69 -8.44 -0.39 6.92
N THR A 70 -7.12 -0.53 6.78
CA THR A 70 -6.41 -1.76 7.15
C THR A 70 -6.44 -1.98 8.66
N TYR A 71 -6.20 -0.92 9.45
CA TYR A 71 -6.23 -0.96 10.92
C TYR A 71 -7.63 -1.33 11.45
N TRP A 72 -8.66 -0.61 11.01
CA TRP A 72 -10.05 -0.83 11.45
C TRP A 72 -10.63 -2.14 10.91
N GLY A 73 -10.31 -2.51 9.67
CA GLY A 73 -10.73 -3.77 9.08
C GLY A 73 -10.21 -4.98 9.86
N ALA A 74 -8.94 -4.93 10.28
CA ALA A 74 -8.37 -5.95 11.18
C ALA A 74 -9.03 -5.91 12.58
N LYS A 75 -9.22 -4.72 13.17
CA LYS A 75 -9.85 -4.56 14.48
C LYS A 75 -11.28 -5.10 14.54
N LYS A 76 -12.05 -5.01 13.45
CA LYS A 76 -13.44 -5.53 13.38
C LYS A 76 -13.54 -7.02 13.67
N VAL A 77 -12.50 -7.81 13.35
CA VAL A 77 -12.46 -9.25 13.64
C VAL A 77 -11.75 -9.59 14.95
N GLY A 78 -11.45 -8.58 15.78
CA GLY A 78 -10.78 -8.75 17.05
C GLY A 78 -9.26 -8.89 16.94
N ALA A 79 -8.63 -8.31 15.90
CA ALA A 79 -7.17 -8.30 15.80
C ALA A 79 -6.52 -7.59 17.00
N SER A 80 -5.48 -8.19 17.55
CA SER A 80 -4.62 -7.57 18.55
C SER A 80 -3.68 -6.54 17.91
N ASN A 81 -3.10 -5.67 18.74
CA ASN A 81 -2.04 -4.77 18.28
C ASN A 81 -0.79 -5.55 17.81
N TRP A 82 -0.55 -6.74 18.36
CA TRP A 82 0.56 -7.61 17.95
C TRP A 82 0.39 -8.16 16.53
N SER A 83 -0.84 -8.41 16.09
CA SER A 83 -1.09 -8.77 14.69
C SER A 83 -0.65 -7.65 13.75
N GLN A 84 -0.93 -6.39 14.08
CA GLN A 84 -0.55 -5.28 13.22
C GLN A 84 0.96 -5.07 13.19
N THR A 85 1.63 -5.12 14.34
CA THR A 85 3.09 -5.05 14.40
C THR A 85 3.72 -6.23 13.62
N GLY A 86 3.15 -7.42 13.77
CA GLY A 86 3.55 -8.59 12.99
C GLY A 86 3.37 -8.38 11.50
N ALA A 87 2.26 -7.80 11.06
CA ALA A 87 1.97 -7.50 9.65
C ALA A 87 2.98 -6.49 9.07
N ILE A 88 3.33 -5.46 9.82
CA ILE A 88 4.34 -4.45 9.43
C ILE A 88 5.73 -5.09 9.32
N ILE A 89 6.14 -5.87 10.33
CA ILE A 89 7.41 -6.60 10.29
C ILE A 89 7.43 -7.57 9.11
N GLY A 90 6.33 -8.28 8.90
CA GLY A 90 6.17 -9.21 7.79
C GLY A 90 6.25 -8.51 6.43
N LEU A 91 5.66 -7.33 6.27
CA LEU A 91 5.83 -6.49 5.08
C LEU A 91 7.30 -6.13 4.84
N ILE A 92 8.02 -5.69 5.87
CA ILE A 92 9.44 -5.32 5.77
C ILE A 92 10.28 -6.54 5.38
N LEU A 93 10.11 -7.67 6.08
CA LEU A 93 10.82 -8.91 5.80
C LEU A 93 10.48 -9.46 4.40
N GLY A 94 9.22 -9.37 4.01
CA GLY A 94 8.71 -9.73 2.69
C GLY A 94 9.31 -8.89 1.58
N PHE A 95 9.40 -7.57 1.78
CA PHE A 95 10.06 -6.63 0.87
C PHE A 95 11.55 -6.93 0.71
N MET A 96 12.23 -7.24 1.82
CA MET A 96 13.64 -7.64 1.84
C MET A 96 13.90 -9.04 1.23
N GLY A 97 12.85 -9.75 0.82
CA GLY A 97 12.97 -11.09 0.23
C GLY A 97 13.32 -12.19 1.23
N LEU A 98 13.14 -11.93 2.54
CA LEU A 98 13.51 -12.86 3.62
C LEU A 98 12.48 -13.98 3.84
N LEU A 99 11.33 -13.96 3.16
CA LEU A 99 10.46 -15.14 3.08
C LEU A 99 11.09 -16.16 2.12
N PRO A 100 11.51 -17.36 2.57
CA PRO A 100 12.38 -18.27 1.81
C PRO A 100 11.81 -18.91 0.53
N ALA A 101 10.66 -18.48 0.00
CA ALA A 101 9.79 -19.40 -0.73
C ALA A 101 9.47 -19.09 -2.20
N LEU A 102 9.81 -17.95 -2.80
CA LEU A 102 9.31 -17.66 -4.14
C LEU A 102 10.41 -17.53 -5.23
N PRO A 103 10.73 -18.64 -5.93
CA PRO A 103 11.47 -18.59 -7.19
C PRO A 103 10.71 -17.88 -8.32
N ILE A 104 9.42 -17.60 -8.14
CA ILE A 104 8.53 -16.96 -9.12
C ILE A 104 7.75 -15.84 -8.44
N GLY A 105 8.17 -14.57 -8.62
CA GLY A 105 7.34 -13.38 -8.36
C GLY A 105 7.87 -12.26 -7.44
N GLY A 106 9.15 -12.31 -7.04
CA GLY A 106 9.88 -11.14 -6.53
C GLY A 106 9.32 -10.45 -5.27
N PRO A 107 9.73 -9.19 -4.99
CA PRO A 107 9.36 -8.45 -3.77
C PRO A 107 7.84 -8.25 -3.58
N ILE A 108 7.08 -8.26 -4.67
CA ILE A 108 5.63 -8.00 -4.69
C ILE A 108 4.86 -9.11 -3.98
N LEU A 109 5.17 -10.37 -4.28
CA LEU A 109 4.55 -11.50 -3.59
C LEU A 109 5.08 -11.65 -2.17
N GLY A 110 6.35 -11.29 -1.94
CA GLY A 110 6.94 -11.20 -0.60
C GLY A 110 6.18 -10.23 0.30
N LEU A 111 5.80 -9.05 -0.19
CA LEU A 111 5.00 -8.06 0.56
C LEU A 111 3.62 -8.60 0.95
N LEU A 112 2.89 -9.18 0.00
CA LEU A 112 1.55 -9.73 0.25
C LEU A 112 1.60 -10.88 1.27
N LEU A 113 2.49 -11.85 1.04
CA LEU A 113 2.63 -12.98 1.95
C LEU A 113 3.20 -12.56 3.30
N GLY A 114 4.16 -11.63 3.30
CA GLY A 114 4.75 -11.05 4.49
C GLY A 114 3.69 -10.38 5.36
N LEU A 115 2.82 -9.55 4.78
CA LEU A 115 1.69 -8.94 5.49
C LEU A 115 0.80 -10.01 6.17
N ILE A 116 0.41 -11.05 5.43
CA ILE A 116 -0.51 -12.09 5.90
C ILE A 116 0.14 -12.98 6.97
N VAL A 117 1.34 -13.49 6.69
CA VAL A 117 2.08 -14.38 7.59
C VAL A 117 2.54 -13.62 8.83
N GLY A 118 2.95 -12.37 8.67
CA GLY A 118 3.29 -11.49 9.78
C GLY A 118 2.09 -11.22 10.69
N ALA A 119 0.92 -10.91 10.10
CA ALA A 119 -0.32 -10.73 10.84
C ALA A 119 -0.72 -12.00 11.62
N PHE A 120 -0.56 -13.17 10.98
CA PHE A 120 -0.83 -14.47 11.56
C PHE A 120 0.08 -14.75 12.74
N ALA A 121 1.39 -14.64 12.54
CA ALA A 121 2.39 -14.91 13.56
C ALA A 121 2.22 -13.97 14.76
N GLY A 122 1.97 -12.68 14.51
CA GLY A 122 1.73 -11.70 15.57
C GLY A 122 0.49 -12.04 16.42
N GLU A 123 -0.63 -12.38 15.78
CA GLU A 123 -1.86 -12.75 16.50
C GLU A 123 -1.70 -14.07 17.26
N PHE A 124 -1.09 -15.08 16.62
CA PHE A 124 -0.84 -16.39 17.20
C PHE A 124 0.10 -16.31 18.41
N LEU A 125 1.10 -15.42 18.37
CA LEU A 125 2.05 -15.26 19.47
C LEU A 125 1.46 -14.49 20.65
N TYR A 126 0.47 -13.62 20.40
CA TYR A 126 -0.25 -12.86 21.42
C TYR A 126 -1.26 -13.71 22.20
N ARG A 127 -2.09 -14.50 21.49
CA ARG A 127 -3.18 -15.28 22.08
C ARG A 127 -2.74 -16.63 22.66
N ARG A 128 -1.72 -16.63 23.52
CA ARG A 128 -1.18 -17.86 24.16
C ARG A 128 -2.11 -18.48 25.20
N ASP A 129 -3.11 -17.72 25.63
CA ASP A 129 -4.17 -18.10 26.57
C ASP A 129 -5.21 -19.05 25.95
N LEU A 130 -5.35 -19.06 24.62
CA LEU A 130 -6.29 -19.93 23.91
C LEU A 130 -5.71 -21.31 23.61
N THR A 131 -6.60 -22.29 23.41
CA THR A 131 -6.20 -23.60 22.87
C THR A 131 -5.56 -23.43 21.49
N ILE A 132 -4.70 -24.37 21.10
CA ILE A 132 -4.00 -24.30 19.80
C ILE A 132 -5.00 -24.17 18.62
N GLY A 133 -6.13 -24.88 18.69
CA GLY A 133 -7.17 -24.83 17.66
C GLY A 133 -7.87 -23.47 17.57
N ASP A 134 -8.26 -22.89 18.71
CA ASP A 134 -8.91 -21.58 18.73
C ASP A 134 -7.93 -20.46 18.33
N ARG A 135 -6.67 -20.62 18.73
CA ARG A 135 -5.59 -19.68 18.42
C ARG A 135 -5.28 -19.63 16.93
N THR A 136 -5.16 -20.78 16.25
CA THR A 136 -4.94 -20.83 14.80
C THR A 136 -6.16 -20.29 14.05
N TRP A 137 -7.37 -20.64 14.49
CA TRP A 137 -8.60 -20.15 13.86
C TRP A 137 -8.71 -18.63 13.93
N GLN A 138 -8.46 -18.05 15.10
CA GLN A 138 -8.49 -16.60 15.29
C GLN A 138 -7.37 -15.90 14.51
N ALA A 139 -6.14 -16.45 14.53
CA ALA A 139 -5.03 -15.90 13.76
C ALA A 139 -5.30 -15.93 12.25
N SER A 140 -5.89 -17.02 11.72
CA SER A 140 -6.30 -17.12 10.31
C SER A 140 -7.36 -16.09 9.95
N LYS A 141 -8.40 -15.93 10.78
CA LYS A 141 -9.45 -14.91 10.60
C LYS A 141 -8.87 -13.50 10.54
N VAL A 142 -7.99 -13.17 11.48
CA VAL A 142 -7.33 -11.86 11.55
C VAL A 142 -6.46 -11.63 10.30
N SER A 143 -5.68 -12.63 9.89
CA SER A 143 -4.79 -12.52 8.72
C SER A 143 -5.57 -12.33 7.42
N LEU A 144 -6.68 -13.06 7.25
CA LEU A 144 -7.59 -12.89 6.12
C LEU A 144 -8.25 -11.52 6.15
N ALA A 145 -8.69 -11.04 7.32
CA ALA A 145 -9.26 -9.71 7.45
C ALA A 145 -8.24 -8.62 7.08
N VAL A 146 -6.98 -8.74 7.52
CA VAL A 146 -5.89 -7.82 7.14
C VAL A 146 -5.68 -7.85 5.62
N ALA A 147 -5.62 -9.04 5.02
CA ALA A 147 -5.46 -9.19 3.57
C ALA A 147 -6.57 -8.51 2.79
N VAL A 148 -7.84 -8.83 3.11
CA VAL A 148 -9.01 -8.30 2.42
C VAL A 148 -9.13 -6.79 2.63
N SER A 149 -8.90 -6.31 3.84
CA SER A 149 -9.00 -4.87 4.15
C SER A 149 -7.91 -4.08 3.43
N SER A 150 -6.69 -4.62 3.33
CA SER A 150 -5.61 -4.01 2.57
C SER A 150 -5.92 -3.99 1.07
N LEU A 151 -6.41 -5.10 0.50
CA LEU A 151 -6.78 -5.14 -0.93
C LEU A 151 -7.87 -4.12 -1.26
N ILE A 152 -8.90 -3.97 -0.42
CA ILE A 152 -9.94 -2.95 -0.61
C ILE A 152 -9.32 -1.55 -0.58
N GLY A 153 -8.46 -1.27 0.39
CA GLY A 153 -7.75 0.02 0.49
C GLY A 153 -6.91 0.32 -0.76
N ASN A 154 -6.16 -0.67 -1.24
CA ASN A 154 -5.34 -0.56 -2.44
C ASN A 154 -6.15 -0.37 -3.73
N VAL A 155 -7.32 -0.99 -3.84
CA VAL A 155 -8.20 -0.78 -5.01
C VAL A 155 -8.67 0.68 -5.03
N ILE A 156 -9.07 1.22 -3.89
CA ILE A 156 -9.45 2.64 -3.77
C ILE A 156 -8.25 3.54 -4.11
N GLU A 157 -7.08 3.24 -3.55
CA GLU A 157 -5.85 3.99 -3.84
C GLU A 157 -5.49 3.92 -5.34
N GLY A 158 -5.61 2.75 -5.96
CA GLY A 158 -5.38 2.53 -7.38
C GLY A 158 -6.33 3.34 -8.27
N LEU A 159 -7.62 3.41 -7.92
CA LEU A 159 -8.59 4.26 -8.63
C LEU A 159 -8.24 5.75 -8.52
N LEU A 160 -7.82 6.19 -7.34
CA LEU A 160 -7.36 7.57 -7.12
C LEU A 160 -6.07 7.86 -7.89
N ALA A 161 -5.14 6.90 -7.90
CA ALA A 161 -3.90 6.96 -8.66
C ALA A 161 -4.15 7.12 -10.17
N ILE A 162 -5.06 6.31 -10.74
CA ILE A 162 -5.48 6.43 -12.16
C ILE A 162 -6.08 7.82 -12.42
N THR A 163 -6.97 8.28 -11.54
CA THR A 163 -7.59 9.61 -11.68
C THR A 163 -6.53 10.72 -11.67
N ALA A 164 -5.51 10.61 -10.80
CA ALA A 164 -4.40 11.56 -10.75
C ALA A 164 -3.58 11.58 -12.03
N VAL A 165 -3.32 10.41 -12.64
CA VAL A 165 -2.63 10.32 -13.94
C VAL A 165 -3.46 10.97 -15.04
N ILE A 166 -4.77 10.70 -15.10
CA ILE A 166 -5.67 11.29 -16.10
C ILE A 166 -5.71 12.82 -16.00
N VAL A 167 -5.74 13.37 -14.79
CA VAL A 167 -5.75 14.83 -14.57
C VAL A 167 -4.39 15.46 -14.87
N PHE A 168 -3.30 14.70 -14.77
CA PHE A 168 -1.95 15.17 -15.05
C PHE A 168 -1.62 15.22 -16.55
N VAL A 169 -2.15 14.28 -17.32
CA VAL A 169 -1.95 14.21 -18.78
C VAL A 169 -2.68 15.35 -19.47
#